data_AF-R7LG24-F1
#
_entry.id   AF-R7LG24-F1
#
_cell.length_a   1.000
_cell.length_b   1.000
_cell.length_c   1.000
_cell.angle_alpha   90.00
_cell.angle_beta   90.00
_cell.angle_gamma   90.00
#
_symmetry.space_group_name_H-M   'P 1'
#
loop_
_entity.id
_entity.type
_entity.pdbx_description
1 polymer ?
#
loop_
_entity_poly.entity_id
_entity_poly.type
_entity_poly.pdbx_seq_one_letter_code
_entity_poly.pdbx_strand_id
1 'polypeptide(L)'
;MRLIPLLVLVCVNANSVCAQSTLTEKLRKQEKSKGTVIITQSEQIEQIINNTVPNHTQQHTGNKDTTAAEHIHSTSKPSEDIKSNTKKGTYATRGRHKARGYRICIFTGGNSRKDKTKAIQMGEKCRNKFPELSIYTSFIAPRWVTNVGDFKSRQDAQKYVNLIRSAHFTYEVRIVSSEVNLPY
;
A
#
# COMPACT_ATOMS: atom_id res chain seq x y z
N MET A 1 66.83 9.04 -50.03
CA MET A 1 66.84 8.79 -48.57
C MET A 1 65.64 9.47 -47.94
N ARG A 2 64.68 8.66 -47.47
CA ARG A 2 63.67 8.86 -46.41
C ARG A 2 63.17 10.28 -46.09
N LEU A 3 61.84 10.46 -46.13
CA LEU A 3 60.98 10.75 -44.95
C LEU A 3 59.52 10.90 -45.41
N ILE A 4 58.70 9.86 -45.19
CA ILE A 4 57.24 9.91 -45.33
C ILE A 4 56.69 10.17 -43.93
N PRO A 5 55.95 11.27 -43.66
CA PRO A 5 55.30 11.46 -42.39
C PRO A 5 54.07 10.54 -42.29
N LEU A 6 54.12 9.64 -41.32
CA LEU A 6 53.03 8.77 -40.89
C LEU A 6 51.94 9.63 -40.23
N LEU A 7 50.89 9.93 -40.99
CA LEU A 7 49.67 10.57 -40.49
C LEU A 7 48.92 9.55 -39.61
N VAL A 8 49.05 9.70 -38.29
CA VAL A 8 48.29 8.93 -37.30
C VAL A 8 46.81 9.32 -37.41
N LEU A 9 46.02 8.45 -38.03
CA LEU A 9 44.56 8.52 -37.99
C LEU A 9 44.09 8.08 -36.60
N VAL A 10 43.95 9.05 -35.69
CA VAL A 10 43.25 8.88 -34.42
C VAL A 10 41.75 8.81 -34.72
N CYS A 11 41.23 7.61 -34.97
CA CYS A 11 39.79 7.37 -34.94
C CYS A 11 39.30 7.47 -33.50
N VAL A 12 38.53 8.52 -33.25
CA VAL A 12 37.79 8.80 -32.03
C VAL A 12 36.92 7.60 -31.68
N ASN A 13 37.17 6.98 -30.52
CA ASN A 13 36.29 5.99 -29.93
C ASN A 13 34.98 6.68 -29.55
N ALA A 14 33.94 6.50 -30.37
CA ALA A 14 32.57 6.75 -29.94
C ALA A 14 32.24 5.71 -28.86
N ASN A 15 32.36 6.10 -27.59
CA ASN A 15 31.75 5.36 -26.50
C ASN A 15 30.23 5.43 -26.69
N SER A 16 29.65 4.45 -27.40
CA SER A 16 28.23 4.16 -27.26
C SER A 16 28.02 3.71 -25.82
N VAL A 17 27.61 4.63 -24.96
CA VAL A 17 26.96 4.28 -23.70
C VAL A 17 25.71 3.50 -24.08
N CYS A 18 25.78 2.17 -23.98
CA CYS A 18 24.58 1.37 -24.05
C CYS A 18 23.79 1.68 -22.78
N ALA A 19 22.72 2.46 -22.93
CA ALA A 19 21.70 2.57 -21.90
C ALA A 19 21.22 1.14 -21.60
N GLN A 20 21.56 0.60 -20.43
CA GLN A 20 21.08 -0.71 -20.01
C GLN A 20 19.57 -0.58 -19.80
N SER A 21 18.76 -1.11 -20.71
CA SER A 21 17.30 -1.07 -20.61
C SER A 21 16.87 -1.66 -19.28
N THR A 22 16.11 -0.87 -18.50
CA THR A 22 15.68 -1.25 -17.16
C THR A 22 14.69 -2.41 -17.18
N LEU A 23 14.51 -3.13 -16.06
CA LEU A 23 13.64 -4.31 -16.03
C LEU A 23 12.18 -3.94 -16.36
N THR A 24 11.71 -2.80 -15.86
CA THR A 24 10.36 -2.29 -16.16
C THR A 24 10.18 -1.85 -17.60
N GLU A 25 11.23 -1.34 -18.23
CA GLU A 25 11.22 -0.92 -19.62
C GLU A 25 11.13 -2.12 -20.58
N LYS A 26 11.79 -3.24 -20.23
CA LYS A 26 11.62 -4.51 -20.97
C LYS A 26 10.18 -5.03 -20.93
N LEU A 27 9.46 -4.78 -19.84
CA LEU A 27 8.05 -5.16 -19.69
C LEU A 27 7.10 -4.20 -20.42
N ARG A 28 7.48 -2.92 -20.54
CA ARG A 28 6.74 -1.90 -21.27
C ARG A 28 6.97 -1.94 -22.79
N LYS A 29 8.02 -2.64 -23.25
CA LYS A 29 8.36 -2.75 -24.68
C LYS A 29 7.21 -3.38 -25.46
N GLN A 30 6.57 -2.57 -26.30
CA GLN A 30 5.46 -2.99 -27.12
C GLN A 30 5.98 -3.75 -28.35
N GLU A 31 5.48 -4.95 -28.57
CA GLU A 31 5.70 -5.72 -29.79
C GLU A 31 4.41 -5.78 -30.61
N LYS A 32 4.52 -5.77 -31.94
CA LYS A 32 3.35 -5.89 -32.83
C LYS A 32 2.69 -7.25 -32.54
N SER A 33 1.38 -7.23 -32.20
CA SER A 33 0.58 -8.41 -31.80
C SER A 33 0.69 -8.88 -30.34
N LYS A 34 1.26 -8.09 -29.42
CA LYS A 34 1.20 -8.35 -27.96
C LYS A 34 0.43 -7.25 -27.23
N GLY A 35 -0.17 -7.58 -26.08
CA GLY A 35 -0.90 -6.63 -25.24
C GLY A 35 0.02 -5.62 -24.55
N THR A 36 -0.48 -4.41 -24.28
CA THR A 36 0.28 -3.32 -23.65
C THR A 36 0.26 -3.45 -22.12
N VAL A 37 1.43 -3.44 -21.49
CA VAL A 37 1.59 -3.48 -20.04
C VAL A 37 1.75 -2.06 -19.50
N ILE A 38 0.77 -1.56 -18.74
CA ILE A 38 0.83 -0.24 -18.08
C ILE A 38 1.21 -0.43 -16.61
N ILE A 39 2.33 0.18 -16.19
CA ILE A 39 2.84 0.09 -14.82
C ILE A 39 2.77 1.48 -14.19
N THR A 40 1.87 1.67 -13.23
CA THR A 40 1.75 2.92 -12.45
C THR A 40 2.35 2.72 -11.07
N GLN A 41 3.60 3.15 -10.89
CA GLN A 41 4.35 3.01 -9.65
C GLN A 41 5.02 4.34 -9.27
N SER A 42 5.34 4.50 -7.99
CA SER A 42 6.14 5.64 -7.51
C SER A 42 7.60 5.47 -7.92
N GLU A 43 8.28 6.59 -8.19
CA GLU A 43 9.69 6.64 -8.59
C GLU A 43 10.62 5.86 -7.65
N GLN A 44 10.35 5.91 -6.34
CA GLN A 44 11.07 5.16 -5.31
C GLN A 44 11.06 3.65 -5.56
N ILE A 45 9.97 3.10 -6.11
CA ILE A 45 9.86 1.68 -6.41
C ILE A 45 10.62 1.36 -7.69
N GLU A 46 10.59 2.23 -8.71
CA GLU A 46 11.34 2.07 -9.96
C GLU A 46 12.87 2.06 -9.73
N GLN A 47 13.36 2.85 -8.76
CA GLN A 47 14.77 2.87 -8.41
C GLN A 47 15.21 1.59 -7.68
N ILE A 48 14.37 1.08 -6.77
CA ILE A 48 14.64 -0.15 -6.01
C ILE A 48 14.66 -1.37 -6.94
N ILE A 49 13.71 -1.48 -7.88
CA ILE A 49 13.64 -2.64 -8.79
C ILE A 49 14.73 -2.65 -9.87
N ASN A 50 15.29 -1.49 -10.19
CA ASN A 50 16.35 -1.35 -11.19
C ASN A 50 17.75 -1.29 -10.57
N ASN A 51 17.88 -1.48 -9.24
CA ASN A 51 19.14 -1.41 -8.49
C ASN A 51 19.98 -0.14 -8.76
N THR A 52 19.35 0.94 -9.22
CA THR A 52 20.01 2.23 -9.41
C THR A 52 19.85 3.02 -8.12
N VAL A 53 20.82 2.90 -7.20
CA VAL A 53 20.82 3.65 -5.94
C VAL A 53 21.69 4.91 -6.03
N PRO A 54 21.11 6.11 -6.09
CA PRO A 54 21.71 7.28 -5.49
C PRO A 54 21.22 7.44 -4.04
N ASN A 55 22.15 7.72 -3.15
CA ASN A 55 21.96 7.91 -1.72
C ASN A 55 20.90 9.00 -1.43
N HIS A 56 19.99 8.73 -0.50
CA HIS A 56 18.80 9.54 -0.24
C HIS A 56 19.16 10.89 0.41
N THR A 57 18.76 12.01 -0.21
CA THR A 57 18.45 13.25 0.52
C THR A 57 17.09 13.78 0.06
N GLN A 58 16.29 14.15 1.05
CA GLN A 58 14.90 14.56 1.00
C GLN A 58 14.65 15.75 0.08
N GLN A 59 13.54 15.72 -0.67
CA GLN A 59 12.66 16.87 -0.97
C GLN A 59 11.50 16.42 -1.86
N HIS A 60 10.25 16.55 -1.41
CA HIS A 60 9.08 16.60 -2.31
C HIS A 60 8.19 17.78 -1.93
N THR A 61 8.15 18.76 -2.83
CA THR A 61 7.22 19.89 -2.89
C THR A 61 6.32 19.76 -4.13
N GLY A 62 5.00 19.69 -3.92
CA GLY A 62 3.91 20.10 -4.82
C GLY A 62 3.73 19.35 -6.16
N ASN A 63 2.66 19.51 -6.94
CA ASN A 63 1.22 19.75 -6.73
C ASN A 63 0.54 19.60 -8.13
N LYS A 64 -0.77 19.27 -8.19
CA LYS A 64 -1.76 19.46 -9.31
C LYS A 64 -1.74 18.46 -10.50
N ASP A 65 -2.80 17.66 -10.70
CA ASP A 65 -4.09 17.86 -11.44
C ASP A 65 -3.96 17.41 -12.92
N THR A 66 -4.79 16.55 -13.55
CA THR A 66 -6.14 16.86 -14.10
C THR A 66 -6.63 15.67 -14.99
N THR A 67 -7.88 15.16 -14.79
CA THR A 67 -8.97 14.67 -15.72
C THR A 67 -8.66 13.67 -16.88
N ALA A 68 -9.52 12.77 -17.44
CA ALA A 68 -10.96 12.55 -17.53
C ALA A 68 -11.32 11.12 -18.06
N ALA A 69 -12.53 10.63 -17.70
CA ALA A 69 -13.46 9.70 -18.40
C ALA A 69 -13.01 8.28 -18.85
N GLU A 70 -13.83 7.25 -19.06
CA GLU A 70 -15.12 6.69 -18.59
C GLU A 70 -15.35 5.40 -19.44
N HIS A 71 -16.08 4.38 -18.94
CA HIS A 71 -16.74 3.20 -19.60
C HIS A 71 -16.45 1.85 -18.87
N ILE A 72 -17.27 1.33 -17.95
CA ILE A 72 -18.59 0.63 -17.99
C ILE A 72 -18.52 -0.94 -18.07
N HIS A 73 -19.15 -1.57 -17.05
CA HIS A 73 -19.73 -2.94 -16.88
C HIS A 73 -18.79 -4.19 -16.83
N SER A 74 -18.96 -5.24 -16.00
CA SER A 74 -20.14 -5.81 -15.32
C SER A 74 -19.76 -6.64 -14.07
N THR A 75 -20.57 -6.48 -13.02
CA THR A 75 -21.22 -7.49 -12.14
C THR A 75 -20.57 -8.87 -11.87
N SER A 76 -20.11 -9.11 -10.63
CA SER A 76 -20.55 -10.22 -9.77
C SER A 76 -19.96 -10.11 -8.35
N LYS A 77 -20.78 -10.44 -7.33
CA LYS A 77 -20.51 -10.51 -5.87
C LYS A 77 -19.41 -11.57 -5.53
N PRO A 78 -19.11 -11.81 -4.25
CA PRO A 78 -18.58 -10.96 -3.19
C PRO A 78 -17.18 -11.48 -2.74
N SER A 79 -16.59 -10.81 -1.76
CA SER A 79 -15.42 -11.23 -0.95
C SER A 79 -14.04 -11.01 -1.57
N GLU A 80 -13.22 -10.25 -0.84
CA GLU A 80 -11.89 -10.72 -0.44
C GLU A 80 -11.43 -9.88 0.76
N ASP A 81 -11.57 -10.47 1.94
CA ASP A 81 -10.85 -10.07 3.13
C ASP A 81 -9.36 -10.12 2.80
N ILE A 82 -8.69 -8.96 2.74
CA ILE A 82 -7.23 -8.93 2.65
C ILE A 82 -6.71 -9.42 4.01
N LYS A 83 -6.41 -10.73 4.06
CA LYS A 83 -5.74 -11.39 5.18
C LYS A 83 -4.37 -10.72 5.38
N SER A 84 -4.30 -9.78 6.33
CA SER A 84 -3.01 -9.25 6.79
C SER A 84 -2.23 -10.36 7.48
N ASN A 85 -1.16 -10.81 6.83
CA ASN A 85 -0.24 -11.84 7.29
C ASN A 85 0.32 -11.46 8.68
N THR A 86 -0.13 -12.14 9.73
CA THR A 86 0.33 -11.96 11.11
C THR A 86 1.28 -13.10 11.44
N LYS A 87 2.54 -12.77 11.79
CA LYS A 87 3.55 -13.76 12.19
C LYS A 87 3.01 -14.65 13.31
N LYS A 88 3.05 -15.96 13.08
CA LYS A 88 2.47 -17.03 13.91
C LYS A 88 3.37 -17.27 15.13
N GLY A 89 3.01 -16.68 16.27
CA GLY A 89 3.49 -17.13 17.58
C GLY A 89 2.81 -18.44 17.97
N THR A 90 3.59 -19.46 18.31
CA THR A 90 3.12 -20.79 18.71
C THR A 90 2.54 -20.73 20.13
N TYR A 91 1.30 -20.27 20.26
CA TYR A 91 0.49 -20.42 21.48
C TYR A 91 -0.69 -21.31 21.13
N ALA A 92 -0.94 -22.33 21.96
CA ALA A 92 -2.05 -23.26 21.81
C ALA A 92 -3.32 -22.50 21.38
N THR A 93 -3.87 -22.87 20.22
CA THR A 93 -5.04 -22.22 19.63
C THR A 93 -6.23 -22.47 20.56
N ARG A 94 -6.43 -21.58 21.54
CA ARG A 94 -7.77 -21.37 22.09
C ARG A 94 -8.61 -20.96 20.89
N GLY A 95 -9.57 -21.80 20.52
CA GLY A 95 -10.46 -21.47 19.41
C GLY A 95 -11.12 -20.12 19.66
N ARG A 96 -11.45 -19.43 18.58
CA ARG A 96 -12.25 -18.22 18.65
C ARG A 96 -13.60 -18.49 18.01
N HIS A 97 -14.64 -17.81 18.49
CA HIS A 97 -15.99 -17.94 17.97
C HIS A 97 -16.57 -16.57 17.62
N LYS A 98 -17.50 -16.59 16.66
CA LYS A 98 -18.27 -15.41 16.25
C LYS A 98 -19.32 -15.11 17.31
N ALA A 99 -19.35 -13.87 17.77
CA ALA A 99 -20.34 -13.39 18.74
C ALA A 99 -20.74 -11.95 18.43
N ARG A 100 -21.86 -11.51 18.98
CA ARG A 100 -22.21 -10.08 19.02
C ARG A 100 -21.29 -9.38 20.00
N GLY A 101 -20.72 -8.25 19.59
CA GLY A 101 -19.85 -7.46 20.44
C GLY A 101 -19.56 -6.09 19.82
N TYR A 102 -18.36 -5.58 20.08
CA TYR A 102 -17.99 -4.21 19.75
C TYR A 102 -16.61 -4.16 19.10
N ARG A 103 -16.47 -3.28 18.11
CA ARG A 103 -15.20 -2.85 17.53
C ARG A 103 -15.07 -1.34 17.63
N ILE A 104 -13.86 -0.84 17.44
CA ILE A 104 -13.59 0.60 17.41
C ILE A 104 -13.30 1.00 15.97
N CYS A 105 -14.12 1.86 15.39
CA CYS A 105 -13.86 2.50 14.11
C CYS A 105 -12.81 3.60 14.32
N ILE A 106 -11.71 3.51 13.57
CA ILE A 106 -10.60 4.47 13.61
C ILE A 106 -10.45 5.26 12.32
N PHE A 107 -11.20 4.94 11.26
CA PHE A 107 -11.19 5.69 10.02
C PHE A 107 -12.46 5.40 9.21
N THR A 108 -13.06 6.46 8.69
CA THR A 108 -14.07 6.43 7.64
C THR A 108 -13.66 7.37 6.51
N GLY A 109 -13.60 6.86 5.28
CA GLY A 109 -13.28 7.62 4.07
C GLY A 109 -14.28 7.37 2.95
N GLY A 110 -14.24 8.19 1.89
CA GLY A 110 -15.12 8.07 0.72
C GLY A 110 -14.82 6.86 -0.18
N ASN A 111 -15.31 6.89 -1.42
CA ASN A 111 -15.10 5.86 -2.44
C ASN A 111 -13.92 6.19 -3.37
N SER A 112 -12.78 6.61 -2.83
CA SER A 112 -11.60 6.90 -3.65
C SER A 112 -10.45 5.93 -3.37
N ARG A 113 -9.52 5.81 -4.33
CA ARG A 113 -8.26 5.10 -4.10
C ARG A 113 -7.44 5.74 -2.98
N LYS A 114 -7.51 7.08 -2.84
CA LYS A 114 -6.86 7.81 -1.75
C LYS A 114 -7.42 7.38 -0.39
N ASP A 115 -8.73 7.20 -0.29
CA ASP A 115 -9.40 6.71 0.92
C ASP A 115 -9.03 5.27 1.25
N LYS A 116 -8.96 4.40 0.23
CA LYS A 116 -8.45 3.02 0.41
C LYS A 116 -7.06 3.02 1.03
N THR A 117 -6.13 3.78 0.45
CA THR A 117 -4.75 3.87 0.95
C THR A 117 -4.72 4.42 2.37
N LYS A 118 -5.49 5.48 2.67
CA LYS A 118 -5.56 6.04 4.02
C LYS A 118 -6.17 5.06 5.04
N ALA A 119 -7.18 4.28 4.65
CA ALA A 119 -7.77 3.24 5.49
C ALA A 119 -6.77 2.16 5.88
N ILE A 120 -5.97 1.70 4.91
CA ILE A 120 -4.89 0.73 5.13
C ILE A 120 -3.81 1.32 6.03
N GLN A 121 -3.33 2.53 5.71
CA GLN A 121 -2.33 3.23 6.52
C GLN A 121 -2.79 3.43 7.97
N MET A 122 -4.07 3.73 8.20
CA MET A 122 -4.59 3.88 9.57
C MET A 122 -4.56 2.54 10.34
N GLY A 123 -4.87 1.44 9.65
CA GLY A 123 -4.74 0.10 10.21
C GLY A 123 -3.30 -0.21 10.61
N GLU A 124 -2.32 0.09 9.75
CA GLU A 124 -0.90 -0.10 10.05
C GLU A 124 -0.41 0.76 11.23
N LYS A 125 -0.82 2.03 11.28
CA LYS A 125 -0.54 2.90 12.44
C LYS A 125 -1.10 2.31 13.73
N CYS A 126 -2.31 1.77 13.68
CA CYS A 126 -2.92 1.10 14.82
C CYS A 126 -2.12 -0.16 15.20
N ARG A 127 -1.70 -0.98 14.23
CA ARG A 127 -0.89 -2.18 14.47
C ARG A 127 0.41 -1.87 15.21
N ASN A 128 1.07 -0.79 14.81
CA ASN A 128 2.36 -0.40 15.39
C ASN A 128 2.22 0.08 16.84
N LYS A 129 1.08 0.69 17.20
CA LYS A 129 0.81 1.22 18.55
C LYS A 129 0.09 0.22 19.46
N PHE A 130 -0.76 -0.63 18.88
CA PHE A 130 -1.65 -1.58 19.56
C PHE A 130 -1.60 -2.94 18.84
N PRO A 131 -0.45 -3.66 18.92
CA PRO A 131 -0.26 -4.92 18.21
C PRO A 131 -1.20 -6.04 18.67
N GLU A 132 -1.83 -5.91 19.84
CA GLU A 132 -2.81 -6.84 20.37
C GLU A 132 -4.21 -6.70 19.73
N LEU A 133 -4.49 -5.57 19.08
CA LEU A 133 -5.77 -5.33 18.43
C LEU A 133 -5.79 -5.92 17.02
N SER A 134 -6.84 -6.69 16.72
CA SER A 134 -7.17 -7.12 15.36
C SER A 134 -7.54 -5.92 14.49
N ILE A 135 -7.26 -5.96 13.19
CA ILE A 135 -7.52 -4.85 12.25
C ILE A 135 -8.39 -5.36 11.10
N TYR A 136 -9.44 -4.60 10.80
CA TYR A 136 -10.44 -4.89 9.78
C TYR A 136 -10.62 -3.68 8.88
N THR A 137 -9.94 -3.66 7.74
CA THR A 137 -10.11 -2.65 6.71
C THR A 137 -11.04 -3.20 5.63
N SER A 138 -12.20 -2.59 5.45
CA SER A 138 -13.23 -3.08 4.52
C SER A 138 -13.90 -1.92 3.79
N PHE A 139 -14.36 -2.19 2.57
CA PHE A 139 -15.21 -1.28 1.83
C PHE A 139 -16.68 -1.61 2.14
N ILE A 140 -17.33 -0.71 2.87
CA ILE A 140 -18.76 -0.76 3.15
C ILE A 140 -19.38 0.31 2.28
N ALA A 141 -19.87 -0.06 1.09
CA ALA A 141 -20.34 0.89 0.09
C ALA A 141 -21.24 1.99 0.72
N PRO A 142 -20.97 3.29 0.46
CA PRO A 142 -19.97 3.85 -0.45
C PRO A 142 -18.65 4.28 0.22
N ARG A 143 -18.23 3.68 1.34
CA ARG A 143 -17.11 4.16 2.17
C ARG A 143 -16.07 3.10 2.52
N TRP A 144 -14.82 3.52 2.63
CA TRP A 144 -13.78 2.74 3.30
C TRP A 144 -13.90 2.89 4.81
N VAL A 145 -13.82 1.78 5.54
CA VAL A 145 -13.85 1.77 7.00
C VAL A 145 -12.73 0.91 7.55
N THR A 146 -12.04 1.41 8.57
CA THR A 146 -11.10 0.63 9.37
C THR A 146 -11.61 0.49 10.79
N ASN A 147 -11.94 -0.75 11.15
CA ASN A 147 -12.34 -1.15 12.51
C ASN A 147 -11.20 -1.92 13.18
N VAL A 148 -11.08 -1.80 14.50
CA VAL A 148 -10.06 -2.50 15.28
C VAL A 148 -10.60 -3.11 16.56
N GLY A 149 -9.91 -4.18 16.99
CA GLY A 149 -10.22 -4.97 18.17
C GLY A 149 -11.42 -5.90 17.98
N ASP A 150 -11.64 -6.75 18.99
CA ASP A 150 -12.81 -7.61 19.14
C ASP A 150 -13.18 -7.63 20.62
N PHE A 151 -14.19 -6.86 21.02
CA PHE A 151 -14.55 -6.66 22.43
C PHE A 151 -15.92 -7.27 22.73
N LYS A 152 -16.02 -8.00 23.85
CA LYS A 152 -17.30 -8.52 24.35
C LYS A 152 -18.16 -7.41 24.95
N SER A 153 -17.55 -6.51 25.73
CA SER A 153 -18.25 -5.41 26.42
C SER A 153 -17.90 -4.05 25.82
N ARG A 154 -18.85 -3.12 25.91
CA ARG A 154 -18.63 -1.73 25.49
C ARG A 154 -17.60 -1.03 26.39
N GLN A 155 -17.53 -1.42 27.66
CA GLN A 155 -16.61 -0.89 28.66
C GLN A 155 -15.16 -1.24 28.32
N ASP A 156 -14.90 -2.47 27.86
CA ASP A 156 -13.56 -2.87 27.43
C ASP A 156 -13.13 -2.13 26.16
N ALA A 157 -14.04 -1.99 25.20
CA ALA A 157 -13.80 -1.13 24.04
C ALA A 157 -13.52 0.33 24.47
N GLN A 158 -14.23 0.85 25.48
CA GLN A 158 -14.07 2.22 25.95
C GLN A 158 -12.67 2.49 26.54
N LYS A 159 -12.05 1.50 27.21
CA LYS A 159 -10.66 1.61 27.69
C LYS A 159 -9.71 1.87 26.52
N TYR A 160 -9.85 1.09 25.45
CA TYR A 160 -9.05 1.26 24.23
C TYR A 160 -9.37 2.54 23.47
N VAL A 161 -10.62 3.00 23.46
CA VAL A 161 -10.97 4.31 22.89
C VAL A 161 -10.15 5.43 23.55
N ASN A 162 -10.01 5.41 24.88
CA ASN A 162 -9.25 6.43 25.59
C ASN A 162 -7.76 6.37 25.21
N LEU A 163 -7.19 5.17 25.13
CA LEU A 163 -5.80 4.95 24.70
C LEU A 163 -5.54 5.38 23.25
N ILE A 164 -6.47 5.07 22.33
CA ILE A 164 -6.38 5.44 20.92
C ILE A 164 -6.43 6.97 20.77
N ARG A 165 -7.31 7.64 21.53
CA ARG A 165 -7.39 9.11 21.56
C ARG A 165 -6.11 9.74 22.09
N SER A 166 -5.56 9.24 23.20
CA SER A 166 -4.31 9.75 23.76
C SER A 166 -3.09 9.51 22.86
N ALA A 167 -3.16 8.53 21.96
CA ALA A 167 -2.09 8.23 21.02
C ALA A 167 -2.04 9.17 19.79
N HIS A 168 -3.05 10.04 19.62
CA HIS A 168 -3.13 11.13 18.63
C HIS A 168 -2.72 10.75 17.19
N PHE A 169 -3.06 9.54 16.73
CA PHE A 169 -2.69 9.08 15.37
C PHE A 169 -3.87 9.04 14.39
N THR A 170 -5.10 9.13 14.91
CA THR A 170 -6.34 9.16 14.14
C THR A 170 -7.24 10.32 14.58
N TYR A 171 -8.06 10.83 13.67
CA TYR A 171 -9.08 11.85 13.91
C TYR A 171 -10.44 11.26 14.30
N GLU A 172 -10.69 9.97 14.02
CA GLU A 172 -11.96 9.31 14.32
C GLU A 172 -11.72 8.19 15.33
N VAL A 173 -12.56 8.14 16.38
CA VAL A 173 -12.59 7.04 17.34
C VAL A 173 -14.02 6.83 17.82
N ARG A 174 -14.69 5.78 17.32
CA ARG A 174 -16.09 5.46 17.61
C ARG A 174 -16.27 3.98 17.94
N ILE A 175 -17.04 3.66 18.96
CA ILE A 175 -17.45 2.27 19.22
C ILE A 175 -18.60 1.90 18.29
N VAL A 176 -18.49 0.75 17.63
CA VAL A 176 -19.48 0.21 16.69
C VAL A 176 -19.88 -1.19 17.14
N SER A 177 -21.18 -1.47 17.20
CA SER A 177 -21.69 -2.83 17.42
C SER A 177 -21.45 -3.65 16.16
N SER A 178 -20.78 -4.80 16.27
CA SER A 178 -20.53 -5.69 15.14
C SER A 178 -20.43 -7.15 15.58
N GLU A 179 -20.40 -8.06 14.61
CA GLU A 179 -19.89 -9.41 14.83
C GLU A 179 -18.38 -9.33 15.11
N VAL A 180 -17.92 -10.03 16.14
CA VAL A 180 -16.53 -10.05 16.62
C VAL A 180 -16.05 -11.48 16.80
N ASN A 181 -14.73 -11.67 16.81
CA ASN A 181 -14.11 -12.98 16.99
C ASN A 181 -13.50 -13.13 18.39
N LEU A 182 -14.29 -13.62 19.34
CA LEU A 182 -13.93 -13.71 20.76
C LEU A 182 -13.23 -15.04 21.08
N PRO A 183 -12.24 -15.06 21.99
CA PRO A 183 -11.74 -16.31 22.55
C PRO A 183 -12.86 -17.06 23.29
N TYR A 184 -12.78 -18.40 23.31
CA TYR A 184 -13.58 -19.23 24.22
C TYR A 184 -13.29 -18.92 25.69
#